data_AF-A0A8T4VP21-F1
#
_entry.id   AF-A0A8T4VP21-F1
#
_cell.length_a   1.000
_cell.length_b   1.000
_cell.length_c   1.000
_cell.angle_alpha   90.00
_cell.angle_beta   90.00
_cell.angle_gamma   90.00
#
_symmetry.space_group_name_H-M   'P 1'
#
loop_
_entity.id
_entity.type
_entity.pdbx_description
1 polymer ?
#
loop_
_entity_poly.entity_id
_entity_poly.type
_entity_poly.pdbx_seq_one_letter_code
_entity_poly.pdbx_strand_id
1 'polypeptide(L)'
;MDIFAHALWTYAIFHKQKYKWWGAFFGILPDILSFGPFFVYYHLILGNNFKNHLINDSVFVMYNITHSLVIFTIFVITVYYITRKIPWLMFGWGMHILIDIPTHTKDFFPTPFLWPLFSLKINGISWGEPWFMIINYSLLIIVYSWIIYKKYKIKNFKALHIL
;
A
#
# COMPACT_ATOMS: atom_id res chain seq x y z
N MET A 1 5.65 0.59 5.04
CA MET A 1 6.54 -0.51 4.53
C MET A 1 7.15 -0.07 3.20
N ASP A 2 7.97 -0.89 2.52
CA ASP A 2 8.38 -0.56 1.16
C ASP A 2 7.24 -0.80 0.13
N ILE A 3 7.31 -0.10 -1.01
CA ILE A 3 6.27 -0.13 -2.05
C ILE A 3 5.98 -1.54 -2.59
N PHE A 4 6.98 -2.43 -2.67
CA PHE A 4 6.77 -3.78 -3.16
C PHE A 4 6.04 -4.63 -2.13
N ALA A 5 6.40 -4.51 -0.85
CA ALA A 5 5.66 -5.18 0.22
C ALA A 5 4.19 -4.74 0.24
N HIS A 6 3.89 -3.46 0.03
CA HIS A 6 2.52 -2.98 -0.09
C HIS A 6 1.76 -3.64 -1.25
N ALA A 7 2.37 -3.70 -2.45
CA ALA A 7 1.77 -4.39 -3.60
C ALA A 7 1.50 -5.87 -3.30
N LEU A 8 2.46 -6.56 -2.68
CA LEU A 8 2.38 -7.99 -2.40
C LEU A 8 1.33 -8.31 -1.34
N TRP A 9 1.31 -7.57 -0.22
CA TRP A 9 0.31 -7.77 0.83
C TRP A 9 -1.10 -7.51 0.34
N THR A 10 -1.30 -6.38 -0.35
CA THR A 10 -2.63 -6.02 -0.87
C THR A 10 -3.08 -6.99 -1.98
N TYR A 11 -2.18 -7.41 -2.88
CA TYR A 11 -2.49 -8.49 -3.83
C TYR A 11 -2.90 -9.77 -3.11
N ALA A 12 -2.14 -10.18 -2.08
CA ALA A 12 -2.42 -11.41 -1.34
C ALA A 12 -3.79 -11.35 -0.65
N ILE A 13 -4.22 -10.20 -0.14
CA ILE A 13 -5.55 -10.02 0.44
C ILE A 13 -6.64 -10.19 -0.63
N PHE A 14 -6.46 -9.57 -1.80
CA PHE A 14 -7.46 -9.59 -2.87
C PHE A 14 -7.29 -10.71 -3.90
N HIS A 15 -6.42 -11.71 -3.66
CA HIS A 15 -6.01 -12.70 -4.67
C HIS A 15 -7.15 -13.54 -5.29
N LYS A 16 -8.30 -13.64 -4.61
CA LYS A 16 -9.50 -14.35 -5.08
C LYS A 16 -10.43 -13.49 -5.94
N GLN A 17 -10.24 -12.17 -5.96
CA GLN A 17 -11.08 -11.25 -6.73
C GLN A 17 -10.71 -11.30 -8.22
N LYS A 18 -11.73 -11.14 -9.10
CA LYS A 18 -11.55 -11.15 -10.57
C LYS A 18 -10.46 -10.17 -11.03
N TYR A 19 -10.45 -8.99 -10.40
CA TYR A 19 -9.59 -7.86 -10.74
C TYR A 19 -8.53 -7.60 -9.65
N LYS A 20 -8.04 -8.65 -8.98
CA LYS A 20 -7.07 -8.60 -7.87
C LYS A 20 -5.87 -7.65 -8.03
N TRP A 21 -5.36 -7.48 -9.25
CA TRP A 21 -4.25 -6.57 -9.54
C TRP A 21 -4.60 -5.11 -9.26
N TRP A 22 -5.88 -4.73 -9.36
CA TRP A 22 -6.33 -3.41 -8.92
C TRP A 22 -6.22 -3.24 -7.42
N GLY A 23 -6.40 -4.31 -6.63
CA GLY A 23 -6.15 -4.27 -5.19
C GLY A 23 -4.68 -3.97 -4.89
N ALA A 24 -3.77 -4.59 -5.64
CA ALA A 24 -2.33 -4.31 -5.58
C ALA A 24 -2.00 -2.87 -5.96
N PHE A 25 -2.58 -2.39 -7.06
CA PHE A 25 -2.42 -1.03 -7.56
C PHE A 25 -2.89 0.01 -6.52
N PHE A 26 -4.11 -0.14 -5.98
CA PHE A 26 -4.59 0.74 -4.92
C PHE A 26 -3.76 0.64 -3.64
N GLY A 27 -3.12 -0.52 -3.40
CA GLY A 27 -2.18 -0.73 -2.32
C GLY A 27 -0.88 0.04 -2.45
N ILE A 28 -0.42 0.42 -3.64
CA ILE A 28 0.81 1.22 -3.82
C ILE A 28 0.54 2.66 -4.25
N LEU A 29 -0.72 2.97 -4.55
CA LEU A 29 -1.13 4.28 -5.02
C LEU A 29 -0.76 5.42 -4.06
N PRO A 30 -0.85 5.29 -2.71
CA PRO A 30 -0.47 6.36 -1.80
C PRO A 30 1.00 6.77 -1.93
N ASP A 31 1.91 5.81 -2.05
CA ASP A 31 3.34 6.06 -2.24
C ASP A 31 3.61 6.71 -3.60
N ILE A 32 2.99 6.19 -4.65
CA ILE A 32 3.14 6.75 -6.00
C ILE A 32 2.68 8.21 -6.04
N LEU A 33 1.53 8.52 -5.46
CA LEU A 33 1.00 9.89 -5.47
C LEU A 33 1.83 10.85 -4.62
N SER A 34 2.45 10.37 -3.54
CA SER A 34 3.24 11.21 -2.64
C SER A 34 4.66 11.44 -3.15
N PHE A 35 5.33 10.36 -3.58
CA PHE A 35 6.74 10.38 -3.92
C PHE A 35 7.01 10.35 -5.41
N GLY A 36 6.11 9.78 -6.22
CA GLY A 36 6.28 9.63 -7.66
C GLY A 36 6.53 10.95 -8.40
N PRO A 37 5.68 11.99 -8.24
CA PRO A 37 5.91 13.30 -8.85
C PRO A 37 7.25 13.90 -8.45
N PHE A 38 7.66 13.75 -7.19
CA PHE A 38 8.95 14.20 -6.70
C PHE A 38 10.11 13.46 -7.36
N PHE A 39 10.04 12.13 -7.45
CA PHE A 39 11.05 11.31 -8.14
C PHE A 39 11.18 11.70 -9.62
N VAL A 40 10.06 11.88 -10.34
CA VAL A 40 10.04 12.28 -11.75
C VAL A 40 10.65 13.67 -11.92
N TYR A 41 10.20 14.65 -11.14
CA TYR A 41 10.73 16.01 -11.16
C TYR A 41 12.24 16.02 -10.90
N TYR A 42 12.68 15.30 -9.87
CA TYR A 42 14.08 15.23 -9.47
C TYR A 42 14.95 14.59 -10.57
N HIS A 43 14.57 13.43 -11.09
CA HIS A 43 15.40 12.68 -12.05
C HIS A 43 15.44 13.33 -13.44
N LEU A 44 14.35 13.96 -13.87
CA LEU A 44 14.25 14.54 -15.21
C LEU A 44 14.72 15.99 -15.30
N ILE A 45 14.57 16.79 -14.22
CA ILE A 45 14.79 18.24 -14.27
C ILE A 45 16.07 18.65 -13.52
N LEU A 46 16.34 18.09 -12.34
CA LEU A 46 17.48 18.50 -11.50
C LEU A 46 18.77 17.70 -11.76
N GLY A 47 18.65 16.53 -12.41
CA GLY A 47 19.76 15.60 -12.59
C GLY A 47 20.22 14.95 -11.27
N ASN A 48 21.23 14.07 -11.33
CA ASN A 48 21.71 13.27 -10.17
C ASN A 48 22.42 14.07 -9.06
N ASN A 49 22.24 15.38 -8.96
CA ASN A 49 22.82 16.22 -7.92
C ASN A 49 22.02 16.11 -6.60
N PHE A 50 22.14 14.95 -5.95
CA PHE A 50 21.36 14.52 -4.77
C PHE A 50 21.67 15.30 -3.50
N LYS A 51 22.72 16.14 -3.51
CA LYS A 51 23.40 16.53 -2.28
C LYS A 51 22.66 17.58 -1.44
N ASN A 52 21.77 18.40 -2.01
CA ASN A 52 21.32 19.63 -1.33
C ASN A 52 19.81 19.91 -1.30
N HIS A 53 18.94 18.97 -1.67
CA HIS A 53 17.50 19.24 -1.67
C HIS A 53 16.76 18.46 -0.58
N LEU A 54 16.29 19.21 0.41
CA LEU A 54 15.27 18.77 1.37
C LEU A 54 14.05 18.28 0.60
N ILE A 55 13.39 17.24 1.11
CA ILE A 55 12.12 16.75 0.59
C ILE A 55 11.15 17.94 0.50
N ASN A 56 10.59 18.18 -0.70
CA ASN A 56 9.72 19.32 -0.96
C ASN A 56 8.43 19.21 -0.12
N ASP A 57 7.93 20.34 0.39
CA ASP A 57 6.66 20.45 1.11
C ASP A 57 5.48 19.79 0.37
N SER A 58 5.52 19.79 -0.98
CA SER A 58 4.52 19.11 -1.80
C SER A 58 4.40 17.62 -1.51
N VAL A 59 5.52 16.93 -1.21
CA VAL A 59 5.53 15.52 -0.82
C VAL A 59 4.79 15.34 0.50
N PHE A 60 5.01 16.21 1.49
CA PHE A 60 4.34 16.11 2.78
C PHE A 60 2.84 16.42 2.69
N VAL A 61 2.45 17.37 1.84
CA VAL A 61 1.03 17.64 1.56
C VAL A 61 0.36 16.43 0.95
N MET A 62 0.97 15.85 -0.10
CA MET A 62 0.43 14.65 -0.75
C MET A 62 0.42 13.46 0.20
N TYR A 63 1.47 13.28 1.01
CA TYR A 63 1.55 12.24 2.02
C TYR A 63 0.41 12.36 3.04
N ASN A 64 0.09 13.56 3.54
CA ASN A 64 -1.03 13.76 4.45
C ASN A 64 -2.38 13.39 3.82
N ILE A 65 -2.59 13.73 2.55
CA ILE A 65 -3.83 13.43 1.82
C ILE A 65 -3.94 11.92 1.57
N THR A 66 -2.87 11.29 1.11
CA THR A 66 -2.87 9.89 0.67
C THR A 66 -2.76 8.90 1.83
N HIS A 67 -2.21 9.29 2.99
CA HIS A 67 -2.05 8.42 4.15
C HIS A 67 -3.08 8.68 5.26
N SER A 68 -4.23 9.21 4.88
CA SER A 68 -5.36 9.47 5.78
C SER A 68 -6.51 8.50 5.57
N LEU A 69 -6.96 7.83 6.64
CA LEU A 69 -8.18 7.03 6.63
C LEU A 69 -9.42 7.89 6.44
N VAL A 70 -9.41 9.15 6.91
CA VAL A 70 -10.53 10.08 6.72
C VAL A 70 -10.71 10.37 5.23
N ILE A 71 -9.62 10.74 4.54
CA ILE A 71 -9.65 11.03 3.10
C ILE A 71 -10.00 9.77 2.31
N PHE A 72 -9.40 8.63 2.64
CA PHE A 72 -9.76 7.33 2.06
C PHE A 72 -11.26 7.05 2.20
N THR A 73 -11.83 7.21 3.39
CA THR A 73 -13.26 6.97 3.64
C THR A 73 -14.14 7.91 2.82
N ILE A 74 -13.83 9.21 2.77
CA ILE A 74 -14.56 10.18 1.93
C ILE A 74 -14.54 9.73 0.47
N PHE A 75 -13.39 9.29 -0.04
CA PHE A 75 -13.25 8.87 -1.43
C PHE A 75 -14.01 7.57 -1.73
N VAL A 76 -13.94 6.57 -0.85
CA VAL A 76 -14.73 5.32 -0.96
C VAL A 76 -16.22 5.60 -0.93
N ILE A 77 -16.69 6.46 -0.02
CA ILE A 77 -18.09 6.87 0.09
C ILE A 77 -18.54 7.58 -1.20
N THR A 78 -17.72 8.49 -1.72
CA THR A 78 -18.00 9.22 -2.96
C THR A 78 -18.15 8.27 -4.15
N VAL A 79 -17.19 7.35 -4.33
CA VAL A 79 -17.25 6.33 -5.39
C VAL A 79 -18.48 5.43 -5.22
N TYR A 80 -18.82 5.05 -3.99
CA TYR A 80 -20.04 4.28 -3.71
C TYR A 80 -21.30 5.05 -4.11
N TYR A 81 -21.41 6.34 -3.80
CA TYR A 81 -22.61 7.11 -4.15
C TYR A 81 -22.75 7.32 -5.66
N ILE A 82 -21.66 7.49 -6.39
CA ILE A 82 -21.65 7.64 -7.85
C ILE A 82 -22.00 6.32 -8.54
N THR A 83 -21.37 5.22 -8.12
CA THR A 83 -21.46 3.92 -8.81
C THR A 83 -22.53 2.99 -8.25
N ARG A 84 -23.05 3.29 -7.05
CA ARG A 84 -23.92 2.43 -6.23
C ARG A 84 -23.36 1.04 -5.96
N LYS A 85 -22.03 0.89 -6.02
CA LYS A 85 -21.31 -0.37 -5.79
C LYS A 85 -20.15 -0.13 -4.83
N ILE A 86 -19.95 -1.05 -3.89
CA ILE A 86 -18.82 -0.97 -2.98
C ILE A 86 -17.53 -1.22 -3.78
N PRO A 87 -16.56 -0.28 -3.80
CA PRO A 87 -15.34 -0.44 -4.58
C PRO A 87 -14.33 -1.31 -3.80
N TRP A 88 -14.61 -2.60 -3.68
CA TRP A 88 -13.84 -3.54 -2.84
C TRP A 88 -12.33 -3.50 -3.06
N LEU A 89 -11.87 -3.28 -4.29
CA LEU A 89 -10.45 -3.27 -4.62
C LEU A 89 -9.74 -1.99 -4.16
N MET A 90 -10.48 -0.89 -3.99
CA MET A 90 -9.94 0.35 -3.42
C MET A 90 -9.57 0.19 -1.94
N PHE A 91 -10.08 -0.83 -1.25
CA PHE A 91 -9.63 -1.15 0.10
C PHE A 91 -8.15 -1.57 0.14
N GLY A 92 -7.49 -1.81 -1.00
CA GLY A 92 -6.03 -1.86 -1.08
C GLY A 92 -5.38 -0.59 -0.51
N TRP A 93 -5.95 0.59 -0.81
CA TRP A 93 -5.51 1.86 -0.24
C TRP A 93 -5.72 1.88 1.28
N GLY A 94 -6.88 1.45 1.77
CA GLY A 94 -7.11 1.33 3.22
C GLY A 94 -6.09 0.40 3.90
N MET A 95 -5.79 -0.74 3.28
CA MET A 95 -4.79 -1.69 3.79
C MET A 95 -3.38 -1.11 3.79
N HIS A 96 -3.01 -0.30 2.79
CA HIS A 96 -1.75 0.45 2.79
C HIS A 96 -1.60 1.27 4.07
N ILE A 97 -2.60 2.11 4.37
CA ILE A 97 -2.57 2.99 5.55
C ILE A 97 -2.51 2.17 6.84
N LEU A 98 -3.29 1.09 6.94
CA LEU A 98 -3.29 0.23 8.13
C LEU A 98 -1.95 -0.46 8.38
N ILE A 99 -1.24 -0.85 7.30
CA ILE A 99 0.11 -1.41 7.39
C ILE A 99 1.11 -0.34 7.83
N ASP A 100 0.94 0.89 7.38
CA ASP A 100 1.88 1.98 7.68
C ASP A 100 1.81 2.48 9.12
N ILE A 101 0.62 2.51 9.73
CA ILE A 101 0.43 2.97 11.11
C ILE A 101 1.45 2.36 12.10
N PRO A 102 1.65 1.02 12.14
CA PRO A 102 2.66 0.42 13.01
C PRO A 102 4.06 0.33 12.41
N THR A 103 4.27 0.68 11.13
CA THR A 103 5.54 0.48 10.41
C THR A 103 6.27 1.77 10.03
N HIS A 104 5.85 2.91 10.58
CA HIS A 104 6.55 4.18 10.49
C HIS A 104 6.89 4.74 11.87
N THR A 105 8.11 5.24 12.02
CA THR A 105 8.53 5.97 13.22
C THR A 105 8.05 7.42 13.15
N LYS A 106 8.04 8.10 14.30
CA LYS A 106 7.79 9.56 14.36
C LYS A 106 8.83 10.38 13.59
N ASP A 107 10.03 9.85 13.42
CA ASP A 107 11.15 10.55 12.79
C ASP A 107 11.17 10.37 11.27
N PHE A 108 10.45 9.38 10.72
CA PHE A 108 10.48 9.07 9.30
C PHE A 108 9.09 8.77 8.74
N PHE A 109 8.46 9.81 8.18
CA PHE A 109 7.12 9.77 7.58
C PHE A 109 6.07 9.10 8.47
N PRO A 110 5.81 9.61 9.68
CA PRO A 110 4.76 9.03 10.52
C PRO A 110 3.37 9.22 9.89
N THR A 111 2.62 8.12 9.79
CA THR A 111 1.32 8.05 9.12
C THR A 111 0.27 8.94 9.80
N PRO A 112 -0.23 9.99 9.12
CA PRO A 112 -1.23 10.92 9.65
C PRO A 112 -2.65 10.39 9.44
N PHE A 113 -2.94 9.19 9.97
CA PHE A 113 -4.11 8.39 9.61
C PHE A 113 -5.48 9.05 9.90
N LEU A 114 -5.53 10.08 10.75
CA LEU A 114 -6.76 10.85 11.04
C LEU A 114 -6.76 12.29 10.49
N TRP A 115 -5.78 12.68 9.69
CA TRP A 115 -5.74 13.99 9.07
C TRP A 115 -6.92 14.17 8.10
N PRO A 116 -7.55 15.36 7.95
CA PRO A 116 -7.21 16.63 8.60
C PRO A 116 -7.89 16.84 9.96
N LEU A 117 -8.70 15.88 10.44
CA LEU A 117 -9.46 16.05 11.67
C LEU A 117 -8.55 16.09 12.90
N PHE A 118 -7.52 15.25 12.91
CA PHE A 118 -6.54 15.17 14.00
C PHE A 118 -5.13 15.01 13.47
N SER A 119 -4.16 15.58 14.18
CA SER A 119 -2.72 15.41 13.90
C SER A 119 -2.12 14.18 14.60
N LEU A 120 -2.92 13.15 14.84
CA LEU A 120 -2.50 11.94 15.56
C LEU A 120 -1.59 11.08 14.70
N LYS A 121 -0.49 10.62 15.29
CA LYS A 121 0.51 9.77 14.67
C LYS A 121 1.09 8.80 15.70
N ILE A 122 1.28 7.54 15.31
CA ILE A 122 1.82 6.49 16.18
C ILE A 122 3.33 6.35 15.92
N ASN A 123 4.10 6.07 16.97
CA ASN A 123 5.51 5.73 16.84
C ASN A 123 5.63 4.22 16.64
N GLY A 124 5.70 3.79 15.39
CA GLY A 124 5.85 2.39 15.00
C GLY A 124 7.30 1.92 14.90
N ILE A 125 7.48 0.76 14.30
CA ILE A 125 8.78 0.20 13.94
C ILE A 125 9.23 0.86 12.63
N SER A 126 10.50 1.22 12.50
CA SER A 126 11.02 1.65 11.19
C SER A 126 10.98 0.48 10.21
N TRP A 127 10.19 0.60 9.14
CA TRP A 127 10.10 -0.44 8.13
C TRP A 127 11.45 -0.75 7.45
N GLY A 128 12.40 0.18 7.48
CA GLY A 128 13.74 0.01 6.91
C GLY A 128 14.68 -0.86 7.75
N GLU A 129 14.27 -1.26 8.95
CA GLU A 129 15.07 -2.15 9.81
C GLU A 129 15.32 -3.50 9.11
N PRO A 130 16.58 -3.97 9.01
CA PRO A 130 16.90 -5.20 8.29
C PRO A 130 16.14 -6.43 8.83
N TRP A 131 16.03 -6.56 10.16
CA TRP A 131 15.32 -7.68 10.78
C TRP A 131 13.83 -7.65 10.44
N PHE A 132 13.22 -6.46 10.41
CA PHE A 132 11.82 -6.29 10.09
C PHE A 132 11.54 -6.67 8.64
N MET A 133 12.42 -6.23 7.72
CA MET A 133 12.34 -6.57 6.30
C MET A 133 12.49 -8.08 6.07
N ILE A 134 13.45 -8.73 6.74
CA ILE A 134 13.62 -10.19 6.66
C ILE A 134 12.33 -10.90 7.08
N ILE A 135 11.73 -10.51 8.22
CA ILE A 135 10.48 -11.11 8.70
C ILE A 135 9.34 -10.85 7.71
N ASN A 136 9.18 -9.60 7.26
CA ASN A 136 8.13 -9.19 6.33
C ASN A 136 8.14 -10.02 5.03
N TYR A 137 9.30 -10.11 4.38
CA TYR A 137 9.44 -10.88 3.15
C TYR A 137 9.36 -12.40 3.38
N SER A 138 9.82 -12.90 4.53
CA SER A 138 9.63 -14.31 4.89
C SER A 138 8.14 -14.67 5.02
N LEU A 139 7.35 -13.80 5.66
CA LEU A 139 5.91 -13.99 5.78
C LEU A 139 5.22 -13.92 4.41
N LEU A 140 5.63 -12.99 3.54
CA LEU A 140 5.13 -12.92 2.17
C LEU A 140 5.41 -14.22 1.41
N ILE A 141 6.63 -14.77 1.49
CA ILE A 141 6.98 -16.06 0.86
C ILE A 141 6.05 -17.17 1.35
N ILE A 142 5.80 -17.26 2.66
CA ILE A 142 4.90 -18.27 3.25
C ILE A 142 3.48 -18.11 2.70
N VAL A 143 2.94 -16.88 2.71
CA VAL A 143 1.59 -16.58 2.23
C VAL A 143 1.44 -16.94 0.75
N TYR A 144 2.38 -16.53 -0.09
CA TYR A 144 2.33 -16.82 -1.52
C TYR A 144 2.51 -18.32 -1.81
N SER A 145 3.40 -19.00 -1.09
CA SER A 145 3.54 -20.47 -1.19
C SER A 145 2.22 -21.17 -0.87
N TRP A 146 1.51 -20.72 0.16
CA TRP A 146 0.19 -21.24 0.52
C TRP A 146 -0.89 -20.96 -0.54
N ILE A 147 -0.94 -19.73 -1.07
CA ILE A 147 -1.88 -19.36 -2.15
C ILE A 147 -1.65 -20.26 -3.38
N ILE A 148 -0.39 -20.46 -3.76
CA ILE A 148 0.00 -21.31 -4.89
C ILE A 148 -0.42 -22.77 -4.62
N TYR A 149 -0.08 -23.31 -3.45
CA TYR A 149 -0.45 -24.67 -3.04
C TYR A 149 -1.96 -24.92 -3.12
N LYS A 150 -2.78 -24.00 -2.58
CA LYS A 150 -4.25 -24.10 -2.64
C LYS A 150 -4.76 -24.11 -4.09
N LYS A 151 -4.19 -23.27 -4.96
CA LYS A 151 -4.56 -23.21 -6.38
C LYS A 151 -4.25 -24.53 -7.10
N TYR A 152 -3.10 -25.14 -6.83
CA TYR A 152 -2.74 -26.46 -7.36
C TYR A 152 -3.71 -27.55 -6.89
N LYS A 153 -4.02 -27.61 -5.58
CA LYS A 153 -4.94 -28.62 -5.03
C LYS A 153 -6.35 -28.52 -5.64
N ILE A 154 -6.88 -27.32 -5.80
CA ILE A 154 -8.21 -27.10 -6.42
C ILE A 154 -8.21 -27.52 -7.89
N LYS A 155 -7.14 -27.23 -8.64
CA LYS A 155 -7.02 -27.62 -10.06
C LYS A 155 -7.01 -29.15 -10.20
N ASN A 156 -6.22 -29.84 -9.38
CA ASN A 156 -6.11 -31.30 -9.40
C ASN A 156 -7.43 -31.99 -9.00
N PHE A 157 -8.12 -31.46 -7.98
CA PHE A 157 -9.44 -31.97 -7.57
C PHE A 157 -10.47 -31.85 -8.69
N LYS A 158 -10.53 -30.72 -9.39
CA LYS A 158 -11.42 -30.54 -10.55
C LYS A 158 -11.08 -31.48 -11.70
N ALA A 159 -9.80 -31.74 -11.96
CA ALA A 159 -9.39 -32.66 -13.02
C ALA A 159 -9.83 -34.11 -12.74
N LEU A 160 -9.83 -34.54 -11.47
CA LEU A 160 -10.23 -35.90 -11.07
C LEU A 160 -11.75 -36.15 -11.19
N HIS A 161 -12.58 -35.11 -11.15
CA HIS A 161 -14.05 -35.22 -11.20
C HIS A 161 -14.65 -34.94 -12.58
N ILE A 162 -13.83 -34.71 -13.60
CA ILE A 162 -14.25 -34.52 -14.99
C ILE A 162 -13.96 -35.79 -15.84
N LEU A 163 -13.22 -36.75 -15.29
CA LEU A 163 -13.00 -38.10 -15.83
C LEU A 163 -14.04 -39.08 -15.26
#